data_AF-K0TC71-F1
#
_entry.id   AF-K0TC71-F1
#
_cell.length_a   1.000
_cell.length_b   1.000
_cell.length_c   1.000
_cell.angle_alpha   90.00
_cell.angle_beta   90.00
_cell.angle_gamma   90.00
#
_symmetry.space_group_name_H-M   'P 1'
#
loop_
_entity.id
_entity.type
_entity.pdbx_description
1 polymer ?
#
loop_
_entity_poly.entity_id
_entity_poly.type
_entity_poly.pdbx_seq_one_letter_code
_entity_poly.pdbx_strand_id
1 'polypeptide(L)'
;MKDYLNRTPGAYVYEREFCMKRDGDVARFVSEYHALHVSLNQTDLGEKTVMFGIKCPGPLYRANDLVFLRNYFPLTRLIVGLRHPVPWMASFYNYQAYKNVTLPPLSELTGRCQKGVKVCTDRARFHAALARLGKTPMEDEGEVALLFGTRYEAVDDGRRRASDEMPADARRHLSRTGRLPNRVLLYEIGQVHDRDASRHLSRSLEQYLGLSPGVLPEIEPFVQVKPRAVDICDDEYSEIRELLVNHAIDAAEWIREWFVLSPDVEVAAPKSFYRFLGDWDGDPCETESNNDTFT
;
A
#
# COMPACT_ATOMS: atom_id res chain seq x y z
N MET A 1 1.81 2.14 11.55
CA MET A 1 2.56 3.30 11.01
C MET A 1 2.04 4.65 11.52
N LYS A 2 0.79 5.07 11.26
CA LYS A 2 0.27 6.39 11.73
C LYS A 2 0.47 6.59 13.24
N ASP A 3 -0.09 5.69 14.05
CA ASP A 3 -0.01 5.79 15.53
C ASP A 3 1.43 5.66 16.02
N TYR A 4 2.26 4.92 15.27
CA TYR A 4 3.69 4.80 15.54
C TYR A 4 4.42 6.14 15.38
N LEU A 5 4.23 6.82 14.24
CA LEU A 5 4.87 8.12 13.98
C LEU A 5 4.38 9.20 14.95
N ASN A 6 3.11 9.18 15.36
CA ASN A 6 2.55 10.13 16.32
C ASN A 6 3.12 10.00 17.75
N ARG A 7 3.83 8.92 18.07
CA ARG A 7 4.57 8.80 19.34
C ARG A 7 5.90 9.57 19.34
N THR A 8 6.26 10.18 18.22
CA THR A 8 7.56 10.82 18.02
C THR A 8 7.47 12.32 18.28
N PRO A 9 8.31 12.88 19.16
CA PRO A 9 8.40 14.32 19.32
C PRO A 9 8.73 15.00 17.99
N GLY A 10 7.94 16.00 17.60
CA GLY A 10 8.14 16.73 16.35
C GLY A 10 7.60 16.04 15.09
N ALA A 11 6.83 14.95 15.21
CA ALA A 11 6.05 14.41 14.09
C ALA A 11 4.56 14.42 14.43
N TYR A 12 3.74 14.88 13.48
CA TYR A 12 2.30 14.87 13.58
C TYR A 12 1.68 14.32 12.30
N VAL A 13 1.05 13.15 12.41
CA VAL A 13 0.24 12.52 11.37
C VAL A 13 -1.22 12.69 11.73
N TYR A 14 -2.00 13.30 10.84
CA TYR A 14 -3.41 13.57 11.07
C TYR A 14 -4.18 12.30 11.46
N GLU A 15 -4.97 12.37 12.53
CA GLU A 15 -5.54 11.19 13.17
C GLU A 15 -6.56 10.45 12.28
N ARG A 16 -7.32 11.24 11.50
CA ARG A 16 -8.35 10.74 10.59
C ARG A 16 -7.76 10.46 9.22
N GLU A 17 -8.46 9.62 8.47
CA GLU A 17 -8.14 9.47 7.05
C GLU A 17 -8.45 10.80 6.34
N PHE A 18 -7.43 11.40 5.73
CA PHE A 18 -7.56 12.66 4.98
C PHE A 18 -7.06 12.46 3.56
N CYS A 19 -7.98 12.44 2.62
CA CYS A 19 -7.70 12.25 1.20
C CYS A 19 -8.02 13.54 0.44
N MET A 20 -7.02 14.10 -0.24
CA MET A 20 -7.20 15.25 -1.12
C MET A 20 -7.79 14.79 -2.45
N LYS A 21 -9.04 15.16 -2.72
CA LYS A 21 -9.79 14.75 -3.92
C LYS A 21 -10.15 15.93 -4.83
N ARG A 22 -10.07 17.15 -4.29
CA ARG A 22 -10.40 18.42 -4.96
C ARG A 22 -9.57 19.55 -4.35
N ASP A 23 -9.42 20.67 -5.06
CA ASP A 23 -8.60 21.81 -4.61
C ASP A 23 -8.99 22.34 -3.23
N GLY A 24 -10.30 22.36 -2.92
CA GLY A 24 -10.79 22.77 -1.60
C GLY A 24 -10.28 21.89 -0.46
N ASP A 25 -9.92 20.62 -0.72
CA ASP A 25 -9.31 19.75 0.28
C ASP A 25 -7.85 20.14 0.55
N VAL A 26 -7.13 20.70 -0.43
CA VAL A 26 -5.78 21.25 -0.24
C VAL A 26 -5.82 22.53 0.60
N ALA A 27 -6.79 23.40 0.34
CA ALA A 27 -6.98 24.62 1.15
C ALA A 27 -7.35 24.26 2.61
N ARG A 28 -8.27 23.30 2.79
CA ARG A 28 -8.62 22.79 4.13
C ARG A 28 -7.41 22.14 4.80
N PHE A 29 -6.72 21.29 4.04
CA PHE A 29 -5.30 20.97 4.14
C PHE A 29 -4.48 21.95 4.95
N VAL A 30 -4.04 22.97 4.24
CA VAL A 30 -3.13 24.00 4.71
C VAL A 30 -3.74 24.76 5.90
N SER A 31 -5.04 25.02 5.91
CA SER A 31 -5.70 25.75 7.01
C SER A 31 -5.64 24.99 8.34
N GLU A 32 -6.03 23.71 8.34
CA GLU A 32 -5.97 22.87 9.54
C GLU A 32 -4.53 22.71 10.03
N TYR A 33 -3.57 22.55 9.12
CA TYR A 33 -2.15 22.41 9.44
C TYR A 33 -1.51 23.70 9.92
N HIS A 34 -1.84 24.84 9.32
CA HIS A 34 -1.35 26.14 9.77
C HIS A 34 -1.85 26.43 11.18
N ALA A 35 -3.13 26.17 11.46
CA ALA A 35 -3.69 26.33 12.80
C ALA A 35 -2.95 25.44 13.83
N LEU A 36 -2.67 24.19 13.49
CA LEU A 36 -1.89 23.27 14.33
C LEU A 36 -0.43 23.72 14.49
N HIS A 37 0.22 24.18 13.43
CA HIS A 37 1.60 24.67 13.50
C HIS A 37 1.71 25.91 14.38
N VAL A 38 0.77 26.87 14.25
CA VAL A 38 0.71 28.05 15.09
C VAL A 38 0.48 27.68 16.55
N SER A 39 -0.46 26.77 16.84
CA SER A 39 -0.73 26.37 18.22
C SER A 39 0.44 25.61 18.86
N LEU A 40 1.11 24.73 18.10
CA LEU A 40 2.26 23.96 18.57
C LEU A 40 3.51 24.82 18.78
N ASN A 41 3.76 25.81 17.92
CA ASN A 41 4.88 26.75 18.10
C ASN A 41 4.69 27.67 19.32
N GLN A 42 3.45 27.91 19.77
CA GLN A 42 3.17 28.66 20.99
C GLN A 42 3.48 27.85 22.27
N THR A 43 3.67 26.53 22.17
CA THR A 43 3.85 25.62 23.31
C THR A 43 5.29 25.10 23.50
N ASP A 44 6.32 25.93 23.29
CA ASP A 44 7.69 25.65 23.75
C ASP A 44 8.44 24.51 23.03
N LEU A 45 8.13 24.26 21.74
CA LEU A 45 8.86 23.27 20.94
C LEU A 45 10.29 23.71 20.54
N GLY A 46 10.71 24.93 20.87
CA GLY A 46 11.98 25.52 20.45
C GLY A 46 12.12 25.61 18.94
N GLU A 47 13.36 25.61 18.41
CA GLU A 47 13.66 25.62 16.97
C GLU A 47 13.35 24.30 16.24
N LYS A 48 12.69 23.33 16.89
CA LYS A 48 12.44 22.01 16.29
C LYS A 48 11.36 22.11 15.21
N THR A 49 11.70 21.75 13.99
CA THR A 49 10.75 21.69 12.87
C THR A 49 9.78 20.53 13.07
N VAL A 50 8.48 20.83 13.14
CA VAL A 50 7.43 19.80 13.20
C VAL A 50 7.17 19.25 11.80
N MET A 51 7.28 17.93 11.65
CA MET A 51 6.90 17.22 10.44
C MET A 51 5.41 16.89 10.45
N PHE A 52 4.81 17.04 9.28
CA PHE A 52 3.38 16.91 9.09
C PHE A 52 3.07 15.83 8.06
N GLY A 53 2.23 14.88 8.42
CA GLY A 53 1.87 13.74 7.57
C GLY A 53 0.36 13.52 7.50
N ILE A 54 -0.10 12.91 6.40
CA ILE A 54 -1.45 12.38 6.26
C ILE A 54 -1.42 10.90 5.97
N LYS A 55 -2.47 10.21 6.39
CA LYS A 55 -2.75 8.85 5.95
C LYS A 55 -3.93 8.88 4.98
N CYS A 56 -3.70 8.46 3.75
CA CYS A 56 -4.75 8.14 2.79
C CYS A 56 -4.29 6.99 1.88
N PRO A 57 -4.93 5.81 1.93
CA PRO A 57 -4.59 4.69 1.05
C PRO A 57 -5.08 4.90 -0.39
N GLY A 58 -6.09 5.76 -0.59
CA GLY A 58 -6.75 5.98 -1.87
C GLY A 58 -5.96 6.59 -3.04
N PRO A 59 -4.87 7.39 -2.87
CA PRO A 59 -4.28 8.14 -3.98
C PRO A 59 -3.65 7.25 -5.05
N LEU A 60 -3.03 6.15 -4.65
CA LEU A 60 -2.46 5.19 -5.61
C LEU A 60 -3.54 4.55 -6.50
N TYR A 61 -4.77 4.43 -5.99
CA TYR A 61 -5.88 3.83 -6.72
C TYR A 61 -6.67 4.82 -7.58
N ARG A 62 -6.37 6.12 -7.54
CA ARG A 62 -7.09 7.15 -8.30
C ARG A 62 -6.14 8.12 -8.97
N ALA A 63 -6.04 8.04 -10.30
CA ALA A 63 -5.10 8.86 -11.08
C ALA A 63 -5.20 10.38 -10.79
N ASN A 64 -6.42 10.89 -10.60
CA ASN A 64 -6.64 12.30 -10.30
C ASN A 64 -6.07 12.74 -8.95
N ASP A 65 -5.95 11.84 -7.97
CA ASP A 65 -5.45 12.18 -6.64
C ASP A 65 -3.93 12.47 -6.69
N LEU A 66 -3.19 11.75 -7.54
CA LEU A 66 -1.73 11.91 -7.67
C LEU A 66 -1.35 13.27 -8.27
N VAL A 67 -2.25 13.89 -9.04
CA VAL A 67 -2.06 15.24 -9.58
C VAL A 67 -1.91 16.26 -8.44
N PHE A 68 -2.62 16.08 -7.32
CA PHE A 68 -2.49 16.99 -6.18
C PHE A 68 -1.12 16.88 -5.51
N LEU A 69 -0.60 15.66 -5.36
CA LEU A 69 0.75 15.46 -4.81
C LEU A 69 1.79 16.14 -5.70
N ARG A 70 1.70 15.94 -7.01
CA ARG A 70 2.61 16.57 -7.97
C ARG A 70 2.53 18.09 -7.95
N ASN A 71 1.33 18.66 -7.94
CA ASN A 71 1.13 20.09 -8.13
C ASN A 71 1.34 20.90 -6.83
N TYR A 72 0.90 20.38 -5.68
CA TYR A 72 0.91 21.11 -4.42
C TYR A 72 1.96 20.62 -3.43
N PHE A 73 2.41 19.36 -3.56
CA PHE A 73 3.28 18.70 -2.58
C PHE A 73 4.43 17.91 -3.23
N PRO A 74 5.18 18.47 -4.21
CA PRO A 74 6.16 17.70 -4.97
C PRO A 74 7.34 17.19 -4.14
N LEU A 75 7.61 17.84 -3.00
CA LEU A 75 8.70 17.48 -2.07
C LEU A 75 8.26 16.55 -0.94
N THR A 76 6.97 16.21 -0.85
CA THR A 76 6.48 15.33 0.20
C THR A 76 7.07 13.93 0.03
N ARG A 77 7.53 13.35 1.12
CA ARG A 77 8.01 11.97 1.18
C ARG A 77 6.83 11.02 1.34
N LEU A 78 6.77 9.97 0.51
CA LEU A 78 5.74 8.94 0.59
C LEU A 78 6.27 7.75 1.40
N ILE A 79 5.44 7.20 2.29
CA ILE A 79 5.70 5.94 2.99
C ILE A 79 4.60 4.97 2.58
N VAL A 80 4.95 3.89 1.90
CA VAL A 80 4.00 2.91 1.36
C VAL A 80 4.23 1.58 2.03
N GLY A 81 3.18 1.07 2.67
CA GLY A 81 3.17 -0.27 3.26
C GLY A 81 2.52 -1.27 2.33
N LEU A 82 3.19 -2.38 2.11
CA LEU A 82 2.71 -3.53 1.35
C LEU A 82 2.30 -4.66 2.30
N ARG A 83 1.46 -5.55 1.81
CA ARG A 83 1.04 -6.77 2.51
C ARG A 83 0.72 -7.82 1.46
N HIS A 84 0.95 -9.10 1.77
CA HIS A 84 0.52 -10.19 0.91
C HIS A 84 -0.98 -10.05 0.54
N PRO A 85 -1.36 -10.13 -0.75
CA PRO A 85 -2.75 -10.00 -1.24
C PRO A 85 -3.80 -10.83 -0.49
N VAL A 86 -3.52 -12.11 -0.18
CA VAL A 86 -4.42 -13.00 0.56
C VAL A 86 -4.81 -12.44 1.94
N PRO A 87 -3.90 -12.27 2.92
CA PRO A 87 -4.26 -11.73 4.22
C PRO A 87 -4.64 -10.23 4.17
N TRP A 88 -4.24 -9.49 3.11
CA TRP A 88 -4.78 -8.16 2.86
C TRP A 88 -6.28 -8.17 2.57
N MET A 89 -6.74 -9.09 1.70
CA MET A 89 -8.15 -9.20 1.32
C MET A 89 -9.02 -9.51 2.54
N ALA A 90 -8.64 -10.51 3.33
CA ALA A 90 -9.31 -10.85 4.59
C ALA A 90 -9.37 -9.64 5.54
N SER A 91 -8.23 -8.98 5.75
CA SER A 91 -8.13 -7.83 6.65
C SER A 91 -9.01 -6.66 6.20
N PHE A 92 -9.07 -6.39 4.89
CA PHE A 92 -9.85 -5.27 4.35
C PHE A 92 -11.35 -5.58 4.35
N TYR A 93 -11.74 -6.80 3.97
CA TYR A 93 -13.11 -7.27 4.08
C TYR A 93 -13.62 -7.16 5.53
N ASN A 94 -12.88 -7.71 6.48
CA ASN A 94 -13.23 -7.68 7.89
C ASN A 94 -13.26 -6.27 8.47
N TYR A 95 -12.38 -5.37 8.01
CA TYR A 95 -12.45 -3.95 8.39
C TYR A 95 -13.73 -3.29 7.90
N GLN A 96 -14.15 -3.57 6.68
CA GLN A 96 -15.35 -3.01 6.09
C GLN A 96 -16.63 -3.55 6.75
N ALA A 97 -16.67 -4.86 7.04
CA ALA A 97 -17.73 -5.50 7.81
C ALA A 97 -17.85 -4.87 9.22
N TYR A 98 -16.72 -4.68 9.92
CA TYR A 98 -16.67 -4.00 11.22
C TYR A 98 -17.19 -2.55 11.17
N LYS A 99 -17.06 -1.88 10.02
CA LYS A 99 -17.63 -0.54 9.78
C LYS A 99 -19.12 -0.57 9.40
N ASN A 100 -19.80 -1.69 9.57
CA ASN A 100 -21.20 -1.92 9.20
C ASN A 100 -21.47 -1.62 7.71
N VAL A 101 -20.48 -1.83 6.84
CA VAL A 101 -20.67 -1.79 5.40
C VAL A 101 -21.24 -3.14 4.98
N THR A 102 -22.40 -3.15 4.34
CA THR A 102 -22.93 -4.36 3.70
C THR A 102 -22.00 -4.77 2.56
N LEU A 103 -21.44 -5.97 2.65
CA LEU A 103 -20.55 -6.53 1.66
C LEU A 103 -21.22 -7.76 1.00
N PRO A 104 -21.05 -7.94 -0.32
CA PRO A 104 -21.31 -9.23 -0.95
C PRO A 104 -20.46 -10.35 -0.32
N PRO A 105 -20.87 -11.63 -0.45
CA PRO A 105 -20.01 -12.76 -0.16
C PRO A 105 -18.63 -12.62 -0.82
N LEU A 106 -17.58 -13.15 -0.18
CA LEU A 106 -16.21 -12.98 -0.64
C LEU A 106 -15.99 -13.52 -2.06
N SER A 107 -16.66 -14.62 -2.42
CA SER A 107 -16.65 -15.22 -3.76
C SER A 107 -17.19 -14.29 -4.85
N GLU A 108 -18.08 -13.35 -4.53
CA GLU A 108 -18.59 -12.35 -5.48
C GLU A 108 -17.66 -11.14 -5.67
N LEU A 109 -16.53 -11.10 -4.95
CA LEU A 109 -15.55 -10.00 -4.99
C LEU A 109 -14.32 -10.31 -5.88
N THR A 110 -14.39 -11.40 -6.66
CA THR A 110 -13.41 -11.79 -7.67
C THR A 110 -13.46 -10.84 -8.88
N GLY A 111 -12.28 -10.50 -9.43
CA GLY A 111 -12.12 -9.56 -10.53
C GLY A 111 -12.23 -8.06 -10.16
N ARG A 112 -12.76 -7.28 -11.11
CA ARG A 112 -12.89 -5.82 -11.02
C ARG A 112 -13.90 -5.39 -9.95
N CYS A 113 -13.59 -4.29 -9.26
CA CYS A 113 -14.52 -3.72 -8.28
C CYS A 113 -15.82 -3.25 -8.92
N GLN A 114 -16.95 -3.78 -8.44
CA GLN A 114 -18.28 -3.29 -8.78
C GLN A 114 -18.51 -1.85 -8.25
N LYS A 115 -19.42 -1.11 -8.89
CA LYS A 115 -19.73 0.27 -8.48
C LYS A 115 -20.27 0.29 -7.05
N GLY A 116 -19.62 1.07 -6.18
CA GLY A 116 -19.98 1.19 -4.76
C GLY A 116 -19.35 0.13 -3.85
N VAL A 117 -18.78 -0.93 -4.42
CA VAL A 117 -18.05 -1.96 -3.68
C VAL A 117 -16.60 -1.54 -3.51
N LYS A 118 -16.12 -1.54 -2.26
CA LYS A 118 -14.78 -1.05 -1.89
C LYS A 118 -13.72 -2.15 -1.85
N VAL A 119 -14.13 -3.41 -1.80
CA VAL A 119 -13.27 -4.58 -1.64
C VAL A 119 -13.43 -5.45 -2.88
N CYS A 120 -12.35 -5.79 -3.55
CA CYS A 120 -12.30 -6.70 -4.68
C CYS A 120 -10.85 -7.16 -4.88
N THR A 121 -10.65 -8.28 -5.57
CA THR A 121 -9.30 -8.82 -5.86
C THR A 121 -8.46 -7.89 -6.72
N ASP A 122 -9.05 -7.14 -7.68
CA ASP A 122 -8.30 -6.18 -8.51
C ASP A 122 -7.59 -5.09 -7.68
N ARG A 123 -8.12 -4.73 -6.51
CA ARG A 123 -7.45 -3.77 -5.60
C ARG A 123 -6.23 -4.35 -4.89
N ALA A 124 -6.07 -5.67 -4.87
CA ALA A 124 -4.90 -6.35 -4.32
C ALA A 124 -3.70 -6.33 -5.27
N ARG A 125 -3.87 -5.82 -6.51
CA ARG A 125 -2.80 -5.65 -7.50
C ARG A 125 -1.92 -4.45 -7.17
N PHE A 126 -1.12 -4.58 -6.10
CA PHE A 126 -0.34 -3.46 -5.57
C PHE A 126 0.67 -2.90 -6.58
N HIS A 127 1.28 -3.74 -7.41
CA HIS A 127 2.17 -3.33 -8.50
C HIS A 127 1.46 -2.37 -9.47
N ALA A 128 0.21 -2.64 -9.86
CA ALA A 128 -0.58 -1.75 -10.72
C ALA A 128 -0.88 -0.39 -10.06
N ALA A 129 -1.08 -0.36 -8.74
CA ALA A 129 -1.25 0.87 -7.98
C ALA A 129 0.06 1.67 -7.85
N LEU A 130 1.18 0.99 -7.63
CA LEU A 130 2.53 1.58 -7.53
C LEU A 130 3.02 2.13 -8.88
N ALA A 131 2.77 1.42 -9.98
CA ALA A 131 3.12 1.81 -11.34
C ALA A 131 2.65 3.23 -11.71
N ARG A 132 1.52 3.67 -11.15
CA ARG A 132 0.96 5.01 -11.36
C ARG A 132 1.81 6.14 -10.81
N LEU A 133 2.78 5.83 -9.94
CA LEU A 133 3.77 6.78 -9.48
C LEU A 133 4.78 7.17 -10.58
N GLY A 134 4.81 6.41 -11.69
CA GLY A 134 5.72 6.66 -12.81
C GLY A 134 7.19 6.52 -12.43
N LYS A 135 7.50 5.54 -11.58
CA LYS A 135 8.86 5.29 -11.06
C LYS A 135 9.70 4.37 -11.93
N THR A 136 9.06 3.67 -12.85
CA THR A 136 9.69 2.73 -13.77
C THR A 136 9.56 3.20 -15.22
N PRO A 137 10.43 2.74 -16.14
CA PRO A 137 10.40 3.17 -17.53
C PRO A 137 9.15 2.76 -18.31
N MET A 138 8.57 1.57 -18.03
CA MET A 138 7.45 1.00 -18.80
C MET A 138 7.77 0.72 -20.27
N GLU A 139 9.05 0.46 -20.57
CA GLU A 139 9.56 0.22 -21.94
C GLU A 139 9.68 -1.28 -22.25
N ASP A 140 9.92 -2.10 -21.23
CA ASP A 140 10.07 -3.54 -21.37
C ASP A 140 8.70 -4.25 -21.44
N GLU A 141 8.56 -5.21 -22.36
CA GLU A 141 7.30 -5.95 -22.51
C GLU A 141 7.02 -6.87 -21.33
N GLY A 142 8.05 -7.43 -20.69
CA GLY A 142 7.93 -8.23 -19.47
C GLY A 142 7.45 -7.40 -18.29
N GLU A 143 8.00 -6.19 -18.10
CA GLU A 143 7.51 -5.23 -17.11
C GLU A 143 6.01 -4.98 -17.26
N VAL A 144 5.60 -4.68 -18.49
CA VAL A 144 4.22 -4.32 -18.82
C VAL A 144 3.29 -5.54 -18.71
N ALA A 145 3.76 -6.73 -19.06
CA ALA A 145 3.02 -7.98 -18.92
C ALA A 145 2.67 -8.30 -17.46
N LEU A 146 3.55 -8.00 -16.50
CA LEU A 146 3.23 -8.18 -15.08
C LEU A 146 2.11 -7.22 -14.61
N LEU A 147 1.95 -6.06 -15.27
CA LEU A 147 0.94 -5.06 -14.93
C LEU A 147 -0.40 -5.27 -15.64
N PHE A 148 -0.43 -5.94 -16.79
CA PHE A 148 -1.63 -6.03 -17.65
C PHE A 148 -1.85 -7.40 -18.28
N GLY A 149 -1.07 -8.42 -17.92
CA GLY A 149 -1.00 -9.70 -18.61
C GLY A 149 -2.23 -10.60 -18.49
N THR A 150 -2.20 -11.65 -19.31
CA THR A 150 -3.28 -12.60 -19.59
C THR A 150 -3.82 -13.33 -18.37
N ARG A 151 -3.01 -13.50 -17.31
CA ARG A 151 -3.44 -14.13 -16.04
C ARG A 151 -4.65 -13.42 -15.42
N TYR A 152 -4.81 -12.13 -15.66
CA TYR A 152 -5.94 -11.34 -15.17
C TYR A 152 -7.13 -11.34 -16.14
N GLU A 153 -6.88 -11.20 -17.44
CA GLU A 153 -7.94 -11.03 -18.43
C GLU A 153 -8.70 -12.34 -18.75
N ALA A 154 -8.08 -13.49 -18.49
CA ALA A 154 -8.71 -14.80 -18.73
C ALA A 154 -9.96 -15.07 -17.85
N VAL A 155 -10.13 -14.39 -16.72
CA VAL A 155 -11.25 -14.59 -15.79
C VAL A 155 -12.46 -13.70 -16.12
N ASP A 156 -12.26 -12.58 -16.83
CA ASP A 156 -13.33 -11.60 -17.12
C ASP A 156 -14.16 -11.99 -18.38
N ASP A 157 -13.86 -13.13 -19.02
CA ASP A 157 -14.28 -13.37 -20.40
C ASP A 157 -15.37 -14.43 -20.61
N GLY A 158 -16.60 -13.92 -20.66
CA GLY A 158 -17.57 -14.36 -21.66
C GLY A 158 -18.20 -13.21 -22.45
N ARG A 159 -17.76 -11.96 -22.23
CA ARG A 159 -18.45 -10.76 -22.75
C ARG A 159 -17.53 -9.73 -23.40
N ARG A 160 -16.21 -9.88 -23.37
CA ARG A 160 -15.30 -8.94 -24.02
C ARG A 160 -14.29 -9.71 -24.82
N ARG A 161 -14.68 -10.03 -26.06
CA ARG A 161 -13.78 -10.53 -27.12
C ARG A 161 -12.39 -9.95 -26.91
N ALA A 162 -11.46 -10.82 -26.52
CA ALA A 162 -10.04 -10.57 -26.50
C ALA A 162 -9.64 -9.89 -27.83
N SER A 163 -9.45 -8.57 -27.78
CA SER A 163 -8.51 -7.95 -28.69
C SER A 163 -7.16 -8.17 -28.03
N ASP A 164 -6.30 -8.97 -28.66
CA ASP A 164 -4.91 -9.24 -28.24
C ASP A 164 -4.04 -7.96 -28.12
N GLU A 165 -4.61 -6.79 -28.37
CA GLU A 165 -3.97 -5.50 -28.10
C GLU A 165 -4.24 -5.08 -26.66
N MET A 166 -3.19 -5.14 -25.85
CA MET A 166 -3.13 -4.50 -24.55
C MET A 166 -3.73 -3.08 -24.65
N PRO A 167 -4.69 -2.69 -23.79
CA PRO A 167 -5.49 -1.49 -24.03
C PRO A 167 -4.56 -0.28 -24.19
N ALA A 168 -4.50 0.31 -25.38
CA ALA A 168 -3.72 1.52 -25.64
C ALA A 168 -4.01 2.62 -24.61
N ASP A 169 -5.22 2.59 -24.04
CA ASP A 169 -5.67 3.44 -22.95
C ASP A 169 -4.89 3.26 -21.64
N ALA A 170 -4.43 2.06 -21.30
CA ALA A 170 -3.68 1.81 -20.07
C ALA A 170 -2.30 2.48 -20.11
N ARG A 171 -1.54 2.29 -21.21
CA ARG A 171 -0.28 3.02 -21.46
C ARG A 171 -0.52 4.53 -21.49
N ARG A 172 -1.58 4.97 -22.17
CA ARG A 172 -1.95 6.39 -22.22
C ARG A 172 -2.25 6.94 -20.82
N HIS A 173 -2.93 6.19 -19.96
CA HIS A 173 -3.22 6.61 -18.59
C HIS A 173 -1.95 6.74 -17.74
N LEU A 174 -1.01 5.79 -17.82
CA LEU A 174 0.29 5.86 -17.15
C LEU A 174 1.14 7.04 -17.65
N SER A 175 1.11 7.30 -18.97
CA SER A 175 1.83 8.45 -19.55
C SER A 175 1.25 9.79 -19.10
N ARG A 176 -0.07 9.89 -18.88
CA ARG A 176 -0.76 11.14 -18.48
C ARG A 176 -0.47 11.55 -17.03
N THR A 177 -0.27 10.60 -16.12
CA THR A 177 0.10 10.94 -14.74
C THR A 177 1.51 11.50 -14.65
N GLY A 178 2.39 11.14 -15.61
CA GLY A 178 3.80 11.50 -15.59
C GLY A 178 4.52 10.89 -14.38
N ARG A 179 5.84 11.08 -14.33
CA ARG A 179 6.65 10.70 -13.17
C ARG A 179 6.34 11.63 -12.00
N LEU A 180 5.92 11.08 -10.86
CA LEU A 180 5.82 11.87 -9.63
C LEU A 180 7.22 12.19 -9.11
N PRO A 181 7.50 13.43 -8.67
CA PRO A 181 8.82 13.79 -8.12
C PRO A 181 9.04 13.26 -6.70
N ASN A 182 7.97 12.83 -6.01
CA ASN A 182 8.03 12.41 -4.62
C ASN A 182 8.91 11.17 -4.42
N ARG A 183 9.78 11.18 -3.42
CA ARG A 183 10.49 9.97 -2.96
C ARG A 183 9.52 9.01 -2.29
N VAL A 184 9.85 7.72 -2.32
CA VAL A 184 9.04 6.63 -1.77
C VAL A 184 9.90 5.78 -0.85
N LEU A 185 9.47 5.58 0.38
CA LEU A 185 9.96 4.50 1.23
C LEU A 185 8.93 3.36 1.22
N LEU A 186 9.37 2.18 0.80
CA LEU A 186 8.57 0.97 0.74
C LEU A 186 8.92 0.07 1.93
N TYR A 187 7.89 -0.52 2.54
CA TYR A 187 8.07 -1.55 3.56
C TYR A 187 6.98 -2.61 3.40
N GLU A 188 7.26 -3.83 3.83
CA GLU A 188 6.32 -4.94 3.91
C GLU A 188 5.82 -5.06 5.36
N ILE A 189 4.53 -5.29 5.57
CA ILE A 189 3.90 -5.20 6.90
C ILE A 189 4.38 -6.29 7.87
N GLY A 190 4.83 -7.45 7.40
CA GLY A 190 5.52 -8.47 8.18
C GLY A 190 6.74 -7.93 8.92
N GLN A 191 7.40 -6.89 8.40
CA GLN A 191 8.49 -6.20 9.10
C GLN A 191 8.05 -5.52 10.39
N VAL A 192 6.77 -5.18 10.53
CA VAL A 192 6.20 -4.63 11.79
C VAL A 192 6.00 -5.72 12.83
N HIS A 193 5.76 -6.96 12.39
CA HIS A 193 5.47 -8.10 13.25
C HIS A 193 6.72 -8.91 13.63
N ASP A 194 7.78 -8.84 12.84
CA ASP A 194 9.09 -9.42 13.14
C ASP A 194 9.95 -8.44 13.95
N ARG A 195 10.35 -8.85 15.16
CA ARG A 195 11.04 -7.98 16.13
C ARG A 195 12.37 -7.42 15.61
N ASP A 196 13.14 -8.21 14.86
CA ASP A 196 14.44 -7.76 14.37
C ASP A 196 14.27 -6.90 13.10
N ALA A 197 13.33 -7.26 12.24
CA ALA A 197 12.94 -6.43 11.10
C ALA A 197 12.37 -5.08 11.54
N SER A 198 11.58 -5.04 12.62
CA SER A 198 10.91 -3.83 13.09
C SER A 198 11.90 -2.77 13.58
N ARG A 199 12.98 -3.18 14.27
CA ARG A 199 14.09 -2.30 14.65
C ARG A 199 14.80 -1.68 13.45
N HIS A 200 15.03 -2.48 12.41
CA HIS A 200 15.66 -1.97 11.18
C HIS A 200 14.70 -1.07 10.39
N LEU A 201 13.40 -1.35 10.42
CA LEU A 201 12.36 -0.49 9.85
C LEU A 201 12.34 0.88 10.55
N SER A 202 12.41 0.92 11.89
CA SER A 202 12.53 2.16 12.66
C SER A 202 13.73 3.01 12.22
N ARG A 203 14.92 2.42 12.12
CA ARG A 203 16.13 3.15 11.65
C ARG A 203 15.98 3.64 10.22
N SER A 204 15.38 2.85 9.34
CA SER A 204 15.12 3.24 7.94
C SER A 204 14.18 4.44 7.86
N LEU A 205 13.13 4.46 8.71
CA LEU A 205 12.20 5.59 8.81
C LEU A 205 12.88 6.84 9.36
N GLU A 206 13.75 6.72 10.36
CA GLU A 206 14.52 7.85 10.88
C GLU A 206 15.38 8.49 9.79
N GLN A 207 16.17 7.68 9.11
CA GLN A 207 17.01 8.11 8.00
C GLN A 207 16.17 8.75 6.89
N TYR A 208 15.10 8.07 6.47
CA TYR A 208 14.23 8.55 5.40
C TYR A 208 13.50 9.84 5.75
N LEU A 209 13.14 10.06 7.02
CA LEU A 209 12.50 11.27 7.50
C LEU A 209 13.50 12.36 7.91
N GLY A 210 14.80 12.06 8.00
CA GLY A 210 15.81 13.00 8.47
C GLY A 210 15.70 13.28 9.97
N LEU A 211 15.21 12.30 10.73
CA LEU A 211 15.14 12.35 12.19
C LEU A 211 16.50 12.01 12.80
N SER A 212 16.74 12.48 14.02
CA SER A 212 17.91 12.04 14.79
C SER A 212 17.81 10.54 15.10
N PRO A 213 18.91 9.78 15.04
CA PRO A 213 18.90 8.36 15.38
C PRO A 213 18.35 8.09 16.78
N GLY A 214 17.45 7.11 16.92
CA GLY A 214 16.84 6.70 18.18
C GLY A 214 15.68 7.58 18.67
N VAL A 215 15.21 8.53 17.88
CA VAL A 215 14.04 9.37 18.20
C VAL A 215 12.72 8.62 18.00
N LEU A 216 12.65 7.69 17.04
CA LEU A 216 11.47 6.85 16.87
C LEU A 216 11.48 5.74 17.94
N PRO A 217 10.34 5.44 18.59
CA PRO A 217 10.27 4.32 19.53
C PRO A 217 10.48 2.98 18.81
N GLU A 218 10.71 1.90 19.56
CA GLU A 218 10.67 0.55 18.99
C GLU A 218 9.23 0.24 18.53
N ILE A 219 9.11 -0.39 17.35
CA ILE A 219 7.81 -0.87 16.88
C ILE A 219 7.48 -2.15 17.63
N GLU A 220 6.52 -2.05 18.54
CA GLU A 220 5.97 -3.21 19.24
C GLU A 220 5.08 -4.03 18.30
N PRO A 221 5.33 -5.34 18.16
CA PRO A 221 4.40 -6.23 17.49
C PRO A 221 3.04 -6.17 18.19
N PHE A 222 1.97 -6.06 17.42
CA PHE A 222 0.61 -6.14 17.94
C PHE A 222 -0.14 -7.25 17.22
N VAL A 223 -0.99 -7.93 17.97
CA VAL A 223 -1.94 -8.91 17.45
C VAL A 223 -3.32 -8.29 17.54
N GLN A 224 -3.99 -8.14 16.40
CA GLN A 224 -5.36 -7.67 16.38
C GLN A 224 -6.30 -8.87 16.23
N VAL A 225 -6.94 -9.27 17.32
CA VAL A 225 -8.02 -10.27 17.28
C VAL A 225 -9.32 -9.57 16.86
N LYS A 226 -9.97 -10.08 15.81
CA LYS A 226 -11.25 -9.57 15.33
C LYS A 226 -12.31 -10.67 15.48
N PRO A 227 -13.22 -10.61 16.45
CA PRO A 227 -14.29 -11.59 16.57
C PRO A 227 -15.20 -11.52 15.34
N ARG A 228 -15.61 -12.67 14.80
CA ARG A 228 -16.46 -12.79 13.58
C ARG A 228 -15.77 -12.32 12.28
N ALA A 229 -14.45 -12.42 12.23
CA ALA A 229 -13.71 -12.25 11.00
C ALA A 229 -13.98 -13.44 10.06
N VAL A 230 -14.15 -13.16 8.77
CA VAL A 230 -13.99 -14.18 7.73
C VAL A 230 -12.54 -14.67 7.79
N ASP A 231 -12.39 -15.99 7.79
CA ASP A 231 -11.12 -16.65 7.58
C ASP A 231 -10.97 -16.94 6.08
N ILE A 232 -10.03 -16.27 5.41
CA ILE A 232 -9.83 -16.48 3.98
C ILE A 232 -9.18 -17.83 3.69
N CYS A 233 -8.66 -18.53 4.70
CA CYS A 233 -8.05 -19.84 4.55
C CYS A 233 -9.07 -20.99 4.49
N ASP A 234 -10.35 -20.75 4.75
CA ASP A 234 -11.41 -21.77 4.58
C ASP A 234 -11.48 -22.27 3.12
N ASP A 235 -11.73 -23.57 2.91
CA ASP A 235 -11.72 -24.21 1.58
C ASP A 235 -12.66 -23.56 0.56
N GLU A 236 -13.77 -22.98 1.02
CA GLU A 236 -14.73 -22.27 0.16
C GLU A 236 -14.14 -21.04 -0.54
N TYR A 237 -12.99 -20.54 -0.08
CA TYR A 237 -12.29 -19.39 -0.65
C TYR A 237 -11.04 -19.79 -1.47
N SER A 238 -10.84 -21.07 -1.75
CA SER A 238 -9.69 -21.55 -2.54
C SER A 238 -9.53 -20.84 -3.89
N GLU A 239 -10.63 -20.67 -4.64
CA GLU A 239 -10.61 -20.00 -5.96
C GLU A 239 -10.15 -18.52 -5.86
N ILE A 240 -10.67 -17.77 -4.88
CA ILE A 240 -10.26 -16.38 -4.70
C ILE A 240 -8.81 -16.29 -4.18
N ARG A 241 -8.37 -17.25 -3.34
CA ARG A 241 -6.97 -17.32 -2.88
C ARG A 241 -6.02 -17.55 -4.03
N GLU A 242 -6.30 -18.50 -4.92
CA GLU A 242 -5.47 -18.78 -6.10
C GLU A 242 -5.25 -17.51 -6.94
N LEU A 243 -6.32 -16.75 -7.21
CA LEU A 243 -6.19 -15.47 -7.92
C LEU A 243 -5.34 -14.45 -7.16
N LEU A 244 -5.53 -14.33 -5.84
CA LEU A 244 -4.76 -13.41 -5.00
C LEU A 244 -3.28 -13.79 -4.91
N VAL A 245 -2.95 -15.10 -4.89
CA VAL A 245 -1.57 -15.59 -4.95
C VAL A 245 -0.94 -15.25 -6.29
N ASN A 246 -1.66 -15.43 -7.40
CA ASN A 246 -1.18 -14.97 -8.70
C ASN A 246 -0.88 -13.46 -8.71
N HIS A 247 -1.75 -12.63 -8.09
CA HIS A 247 -1.46 -11.21 -7.92
C HIS A 247 -0.25 -10.94 -7.02
N ALA A 248 0.02 -11.80 -6.04
CA ALA A 248 1.15 -11.70 -5.14
C ALA A 248 2.47 -11.97 -5.88
N ILE A 249 2.52 -13.06 -6.65
CA ILE A 249 3.67 -13.43 -7.50
C ILE A 249 3.97 -12.31 -8.48
N ASP A 250 2.97 -11.87 -9.26
CA ASP A 250 3.15 -10.81 -10.26
C ASP A 250 3.62 -9.49 -9.60
N ALA A 251 3.06 -9.17 -8.42
CA ALA A 251 3.47 -7.98 -7.67
C ALA A 251 4.91 -8.09 -7.17
N ALA A 252 5.28 -9.22 -6.57
CA ALA A 252 6.59 -9.44 -5.99
C ALA A 252 7.69 -9.37 -7.06
N GLU A 253 7.47 -10.04 -8.19
CA GLU A 253 8.36 -9.98 -9.35
C GLU A 253 8.51 -8.54 -9.87
N TRP A 254 7.41 -7.84 -10.16
CA TRP A 254 7.49 -6.48 -10.69
C TRP A 254 8.17 -5.51 -9.72
N ILE A 255 7.90 -5.65 -8.42
CA ILE A 255 8.52 -4.80 -7.40
C ILE A 255 10.03 -5.04 -7.34
N ARG A 256 10.49 -6.31 -7.33
CA ARG A 256 11.91 -6.68 -7.26
C ARG A 256 12.70 -6.21 -8.48
N GLU A 257 12.16 -6.47 -9.67
CA GLU A 257 12.89 -6.30 -10.92
C GLU A 257 12.80 -4.88 -11.48
N TRP A 258 11.78 -4.10 -11.12
CA TRP A 258 11.54 -2.78 -11.72
C TRP A 258 11.42 -1.67 -10.70
N PHE A 259 10.48 -1.77 -9.77
CA PHE A 259 10.10 -0.62 -8.95
C PHE A 259 11.21 -0.16 -7.99
N VAL A 260 11.85 -1.10 -7.31
CA VAL A 260 12.90 -0.79 -6.31
C VAL A 260 14.23 -0.37 -6.95
N LEU A 261 14.39 -0.55 -8.27
CA LEU A 261 15.55 -0.05 -9.01
C LEU A 261 15.46 1.46 -9.32
N SER A 262 14.29 2.05 -9.12
CA SER A 262 14.11 3.50 -9.29
C SER A 262 14.94 4.27 -8.25
N PRO A 263 15.69 5.31 -8.65
CA PRO A 263 16.49 6.11 -7.70
C PRO A 263 15.65 6.91 -6.69
N ASP A 264 14.34 7.03 -6.94
CA ASP A 264 13.41 7.70 -6.03
C ASP A 264 12.74 6.74 -5.03
N VAL A 265 13.07 5.45 -5.07
CA VAL A 265 12.47 4.41 -4.25
C VAL A 265 13.54 3.83 -3.31
N GLU A 266 13.21 3.80 -2.03
CA GLU A 266 14.00 3.15 -0.98
C GLU A 266 13.19 2.02 -0.36
N VAL A 267 13.86 0.93 -0.01
CA VAL A 267 13.25 -0.19 0.74
C VAL A 267 13.73 -0.17 2.18
N ALA A 268 12.79 -0.17 3.12
CA ALA A 268 13.10 -0.23 4.54
C ALA A 268 13.60 -1.62 4.91
N ALA A 269 14.66 -1.70 5.72
CA ALA A 269 15.28 -2.94 6.17
C ALA A 269 15.41 -4.02 5.05
N PRO A 270 16.22 -3.78 4.01
CA PRO A 270 16.18 -4.48 2.72
C PRO A 270 16.20 -6.01 2.84
N LYS A 271 17.06 -6.57 3.69
CA LYS A 271 17.17 -8.03 3.89
C LYS A 271 15.82 -8.66 4.30
N SER A 272 15.13 -8.05 5.26
CA SER A 272 13.82 -8.53 5.72
C SER A 272 12.73 -8.27 4.68
N PHE A 273 12.78 -7.11 4.00
CA PHE A 273 11.84 -6.76 2.94
C PHE A 273 11.85 -7.81 1.81
N TYR A 274 13.02 -8.15 1.27
CA TYR A 274 13.14 -9.14 0.21
C TYR A 274 12.79 -10.55 0.66
N ARG A 275 13.06 -10.92 1.92
CA ARG A 275 12.58 -12.18 2.49
C ARG A 275 11.05 -12.25 2.44
N PHE A 276 10.37 -11.26 3.02
CA PHE A 276 8.91 -11.24 3.05
C PHE A 276 8.28 -11.16 1.66
N LEU A 277 8.94 -10.47 0.72
CA LEU A 277 8.48 -10.44 -0.67
C LEU A 277 8.72 -11.77 -1.39
N GLY A 278 9.70 -12.57 -0.97
CA GLY A 278 9.90 -13.95 -1.42
C GLY A 278 8.79 -14.88 -0.93
N ASP A 279 8.27 -14.64 0.27
CA ASP A 279 7.14 -15.41 0.82
C ASP A 279 5.82 -15.18 0.04
N TRP A 280 5.78 -14.21 -0.90
CA TRP A 280 4.62 -13.97 -1.78
C TRP A 280 4.52 -14.95 -2.94
N ASP A 281 5.51 -15.82 -3.10
CA ASP A 281 5.53 -16.82 -4.16
C ASP A 281 4.63 -18.06 -3.85
N GLY A 282 3.93 -18.08 -2.71
CA GLY A 282 3.04 -19.19 -2.31
C GLY A 282 1.79 -18.76 -1.54
N ASP A 283 0.83 -19.67 -1.35
CA ASP A 283 -0.36 -19.41 -0.53
C ASP A 283 0.01 -19.43 0.96
N PRO A 284 -0.12 -18.30 1.70
CA PRO A 284 0.20 -18.27 3.12
C PRO A 284 -0.66 -19.24 3.95
N CYS A 285 -1.87 -19.59 3.49
CA CYS A 285 -2.75 -20.53 4.19
C CYS A 285 -2.21 -21.97 4.21
N GLU A 286 -1.39 -22.37 3.23
CA GLU A 286 -0.81 -23.73 3.20
C GLU A 286 0.38 -23.85 4.17
N THR A 287 1.14 -22.76 4.35
CA THR A 287 2.34 -22.77 5.20
C THR A 287 2.04 -22.84 6.70
N GLU A 288 0.93 -22.25 7.15
CA GLU A 288 0.55 -22.23 8.57
C GLU A 288 0.10 -23.61 9.06
N SER A 289 -0.55 -24.40 8.20
CA SER A 289 -1.04 -25.75 8.52
C SER A 289 0.04 -26.74 8.97
N ASN A 290 1.31 -26.50 8.60
CA ASN A 290 2.43 -27.37 8.96
C ASN A 290 3.07 -27.04 10.31
N ASN A 291 2.83 -25.85 10.88
CA ASN A 291 3.44 -25.46 12.16
C ASN A 291 2.62 -25.90 13.39
N ASP A 292 1.37 -26.32 13.21
CA ASP A 292 0.53 -26.84 14.31
C ASP A 292 0.84 -28.29 14.71
N THR A 293 1.80 -28.96 14.05
CA THR A 293 2.23 -30.33 14.40
C THR A 293 3.47 -30.41 15.30
N PHE A 294 4.02 -29.27 15.74
CA PHE A 294 5.05 -29.22 16.77
C PHE A 294 4.49 -28.64 18.08
N THR A 295 3.67 -29.44 18.78
CA THR A 295 3.37 -29.26 20.20
C THR A 295 3.65 -30.55 20.96
#